data_AF-A0A3S4IJM8-F1
#
_entry.id   AF-A0A3S4IJM8-F1
#
_cell.length_a   1.000
_cell.length_b   1.000
_cell.length_c   1.000
_cell.angle_alpha   90.00
_cell.angle_beta   90.00
_cell.angle_gamma   90.00
#
_symmetry.space_group_name_H-M   'P 1'
#
loop_
_entity.id
_entity.type
_entity.pdbx_description
1 polymer ?
#
loop_
_entity_poly.entity_id
_entity_poly.type
_entity_poly.pdbx_seq_one_letter_code
_entity_poly.pdbx_strand_id
1 'polypeptide(L)' 'MVNPQREVALATLTHGNYGALDMRLMERVLDNLVNNALRYSSQRVAVSLTLQGSRASLLVEDDGPGIAPRGARAGV' A
#
# COMPACT_ATOMS: atom_id res chain seq x y z
N MET A 1 -11.83 14.30 1.51
CA MET A 1 -12.17 14.29 2.95
C MET A 1 -11.78 12.93 3.48
N VAL A 2 -10.66 12.85 4.21
CA VAL A 2 -10.12 11.59 4.75
C VAL A 2 -11.04 11.15 5.87
N ASN A 3 -11.62 9.95 5.78
CA ASN A 3 -12.52 9.44 6.81
C ASN A 3 -11.69 9.11 8.06
N PRO A 4 -11.85 9.82 9.21
CA PRO A 4 -10.96 9.74 10.36
C PRO A 4 -11.07 8.42 11.16
N GLN A 5 -11.80 7.43 10.65
CA GLN A 5 -12.03 6.14 11.32
C GLN A 5 -11.12 5.01 10.82
N ARG A 6 -10.22 5.27 9.86
CA ARG A 6 -9.31 4.25 9.30
C ARG A 6 -7.90 4.41 9.86
N GLU A 7 -7.37 3.34 10.44
CA GLU A 7 -6.02 3.29 10.97
C GLU A 7 -5.02 3.09 9.82
N VAL A 8 -3.99 3.94 9.77
CA VAL A 8 -2.83 3.75 8.91
C VAL A 8 -1.63 3.46 9.80
N ALA A 9 -1.06 2.27 9.65
CA ALA A 9 0.04 1.81 10.50
C ALA A 9 1.27 1.42 9.65
N LEU A 10 2.45 1.74 10.19
CA LEU A 10 3.70 1.14 9.72
C LEU A 10 3.81 -0.27 10.32
N ALA A 11 3.81 -1.30 9.48
CA ALA A 11 3.86 -2.69 9.91
C ALA A 11 5.31 -3.19 10.02
N THR A 12 6.07 -3.20 8.92
CA THR A 12 7.49 -3.57 8.94
C THR A 12 8.33 -2.48 8.29
N LEU A 13 9.37 -2.01 8.99
CA LEU A 13 10.37 -1.09 8.44
C LEU A 13 11.76 -1.67 8.62
N THR A 14 12.33 -2.18 7.54
CA THR A 14 13.74 -2.57 7.52
C THR A 14 14.58 -1.32 7.28
N HIS A 15 15.50 -1.01 8.17
CA HIS A 15 16.44 0.09 7.94
C HIS A 15 17.57 -0.40 7.03
N GLY A 16 18.04 0.45 6.12
CA GLY A 16 19.09 0.08 5.20
C GLY A 16 19.32 1.11 4.11
N ASN A 17 20.26 0.80 3.22
CA ASN A 17 20.50 1.60 2.03
C ASN A 17 19.57 1.14 0.91
N TYR A 18 18.60 1.97 0.58
CA TYR A 18 17.63 1.73 -0.49
C TYR A 18 18.13 2.19 -1.88
N GLY A 19 19.39 2.61 -1.97
CA GLY A 19 19.98 3.17 -3.18
C GLY A 19 19.50 4.59 -3.46
N ALA A 20 19.79 5.07 -4.67
CA ALA A 20 19.30 6.35 -5.13
C ALA A 20 17.80 6.23 -5.46
N LEU A 21 16.95 6.85 -4.63
CA LEU A 21 15.51 6.94 -4.86
C LEU A 21 15.15 8.34 -5.35
N ASP A 22 14.31 8.42 -6.37
CA ASP A 22 13.63 9.66 -6.72
C ASP A 22 12.48 9.87 -5.74
N MET A 23 12.66 10.79 -4.79
CA MET A 23 11.69 11.04 -3.73
C MET A 23 10.33 11.51 -4.24
N ARG A 24 10.28 12.21 -5.39
CA ARG A 24 9.01 12.65 -5.99
C ARG A 24 8.24 11.48 -6.57
N LEU A 25 8.93 10.54 -7.23
CA LEU A 25 8.29 9.33 -7.74
C LEU A 25 7.83 8.43 -6.59
N MET A 26 8.63 8.32 -5.53
CA MET A 26 8.28 7.53 -4.35
C MET A 26 7.06 8.10 -3.62
N GLU A 27 6.99 9.41 -3.43
CA GLU A 27 5.82 10.10 -2.87
C GLU A 27 4.58 9.80 -3.72
N ARG A 28 4.68 9.89 -5.05
CA ARG A 28 3.56 9.57 -5.95
C ARG A 28 3.10 8.11 -5.84
N VAL A 29 4.04 7.16 -5.74
CA VAL A 29 3.70 5.74 -5.57
C VAL A 29 2.99 5.52 -4.24
N LEU A 30 3.53 6.07 -3.15
CA LEU A 30 2.92 5.99 -1.82
C LEU A 30 1.52 6.59 -1.81
N ASP A 31 1.35 7.80 -2.34
CA ASP A 31 0.05 8.46 -2.43
C ASP A 31 -0.96 7.63 -3.20
N ASN A 32 -0.58 7.06 -4.34
CA ASN A 32 -1.49 6.23 -5.14
C ASN A 32 -1.93 4.98 -4.37
N LEU A 33 -0.96 4.26 -3.79
CA LEU A 33 -1.26 2.99 -3.11
C LEU A 33 -2.04 3.22 -1.82
N VAL A 34 -1.65 4.19 -1.00
CA VAL A 34 -2.32 4.49 0.28
C VAL A 34 -3.71 5.08 0.04
N ASN A 35 -3.90 5.96 -0.95
CA ASN A 35 -5.24 6.47 -1.25
C ASN A 35 -6.16 5.39 -1.82
N ASN A 36 -5.63 4.46 -2.61
CA ASN A 36 -6.39 3.30 -3.07
C ASN A 36 -6.80 2.43 -1.88
N ALA A 37 -5.84 2.06 -1.04
CA ALA A 37 -6.10 1.28 0.17
C ALA A 37 -7.14 1.96 1.07
N LEU A 38 -6.98 3.25 1.37
CA LEU A 38 -7.92 4.02 2.17
C LEU A 38 -9.31 4.15 1.56
N ARG A 39 -9.45 4.05 0.23
CA ARG A 39 -10.76 4.09 -0.43
C ARG A 39 -11.53 2.80 -0.22
N TYR A 40 -10.85 1.66 -0.25
CA TYR A 40 -11.47 0.33 -0.26
C TYR A 40 -11.41 -0.40 1.09
N SER A 41 -10.56 0.04 2.02
CA SER A 41 -10.40 -0.55 3.35
C SER A 41 -11.63 -0.32 4.23
N SER A 42 -11.86 -1.28 5.12
CA SER A 42 -12.91 -1.21 6.15
C SER A 42 -12.38 -0.50 7.38
N GLN A 43 -11.23 -0.91 7.90
CA GLN A 43 -10.69 -0.43 9.17
C GLN A 43 -9.20 -0.07 9.11
N ARG A 44 -8.40 -0.86 8.38
CA ARG A 44 -6.94 -0.77 8.51
C ARG A 44 -6.22 -0.78 7.17
N VAL A 45 -5.19 0.05 7.09
CA VAL A 45 -4.16 0.02 6.06
C VAL A 45 -2.80 -0.17 6.72
N ALA A 46 -2.04 -1.16 6.27
CA ALA A 46 -0.69 -1.44 6.74
C ALA A 46 0.32 -1.14 5.64
N VAL A 47 1.37 -0.40 5.98
CA VAL A 47 2.49 -0.08 5.07
C VAL A 47 3.75 -0.75 5.57
N SER A 48 4.43 -1.47 4.68
CA SER A 48 5.71 -2.12 4.96
C SER A 48 6.76 -1.74 3.93
N LEU A 49 7.97 -1.48 4.41
CA LEU A 49 9.16 -1.30 3.58
C LEU A 49 10.23 -2.30 4.05
N THR A 50 10.57 -3.23 3.17
CA THR A 50 11.51 -4.31 3.45
C THR A 50 12.68 -4.27 2.47
N LEU A 51 13.83 -4.75 2.92
CA LEU A 51 15.05 -4.86 2.12
C LEU A 51 15.61 -6.26 2.25
N GLN A 52 15.75 -6.96 1.12
CA GLN A 52 16.36 -8.28 1.05
C GLN A 52 17.51 -8.25 0.04
N GLY A 53 18.75 -8.26 0.54
CA GLY A 53 19.92 -8.01 -0.30
C GLY A 53 19.83 -6.64 -0.98
N SER A 54 19.83 -6.63 -2.31
CA SER A 54 19.67 -5.40 -3.12
C SER A 54 18.22 -5.11 -3.52
N ARG A 55 17.24 -5.85 -3.00
CA ARG A 55 15.82 -5.72 -3.38
C ARG A 55 15.02 -5.03 -2.29
N ALA A 56 14.62 -3.80 -2.58
CA ALA A 56 13.62 -3.08 -1.79
C ALA A 56 12.21 -3.51 -2.20
N SER A 57 11.32 -3.71 -1.23
CA SER A 57 9.90 -3.98 -1.47
C SER A 57 9.04 -3.08 -0.59
N LEU A 58 8.22 -2.26 -1.23
CA LEU A 58 7.16 -1.47 -0.61
C LEU A 58 5.84 -2.24 -0.76
N LEU A 59 5.16 -2.49 0.35
CA LEU A 59 3.89 -3.20 0.41
C LEU A 59 2.87 -2.32 1.11
N VAL A 60 1.67 -2.23 0.52
CA VAL A 60 0.50 -1.59 1.12
C VAL A 60 -0.62 -2.64 1.13
N GLU A 61 -1.06 -3.00 2.33
CA GLU A 61 -2.13 -3.99 2.56
C GLU A 61 -3.35 -3.30 3.14
N ASP A 62 -4.53 -3.69 2.67
CA ASP A 62 -5.82 -3.25 3.18
C ASP A 62 -6.75 -4.43 3.44
N ASP A 63 -7.74 -4.21 4.30
CA ASP A 63 -8.82 -5.15 4.63
C ASP A 63 -10.07 -4.99 3.73
N GLY A 64 -9.88 -4.44 2.53
CA GLY A 64 -10.92 -4.30 1.52
C GLY A 64 -11.21 -5.59 0.75
N PRO A 65 -12.21 -5.57 -0.16
CA PRO A 65 -12.66 -6.75 -0.90
C PRO A 65 -11.67 -7.32 -1.93
N GLY A 66 -10.50 -6.68 -2.08
CA GLY A 66 -9.52 -7.01 -3.12
C GLY A 66 -9.97 -6.63 -4.53
N ILE A 67 -9.14 -6.95 -5.53
CA ILE A 67 -9.44 -6.74 -6.95
C ILE A 67 -9.91 -8.07 -7.53
N ALA A 68 -11.12 -8.10 -8.09
CA ALA A 68 -11.63 -9.29 -8.75
C ALA A 68 -10.69 -9.72 -9.90
N PRO A 69 -10.41 -11.02 -10.08
CA PRO A 69 -9.68 -11.51 -11.24
C PRO A 69 -10.41 -11.05 -12.51
N ARG A 70 -9.65 -10.55 -13.49
CA ARG A 70 -10.19 -10.01 -14.74
C ARG A 70 -10.97 -11.11 -15.49
N GLY A 71 -12.29 -11.16 -15.28
CA GLY A 71 -13.16 -12.23 -15.84
C GLY A 71 -14.33 -12.68 -14.94
N ALA A 72 -14.40 -12.29 -13.68
CA ALA A 72 -15.57 -12.56 -12.86
C ALA A 72 -16.75 -11.65 -13.29
N ARG A 73 -17.52 -12.09 -14.29
CA ARG A 73 -18.87 -11.57 -14.53
C ARG A 73 -19.67 -11.88 -13.27
N ALA A 74 -20.07 -10.85 -12.52
CA ALA A 74 -21.14 -10.98 -11.55
C ALA A 74 -22.37 -11.52 -12.30
N GLY A 75 -22.84 -12.69 -11.87
CA GLY A 75 -23.94 -13.40 -12.51
C GLY A 75 -25.19 -12.53 -12.63
N VAL A 76 -25.81 -12.63 -13.80
CA VAL A 76 -27.20 -12.23 -14.08
C VAL A 76 -28.14 -13.18 -13.33
#